data_AF-A0A444XK93-F1
#
_entry.id   AF-A0A444XK93-F1
#
_cell.length_a   1.000
_cell.length_b   1.000
_cell.length_c   1.000
_cell.angle_alpha   90.00
_cell.angle_beta   90.00
_cell.angle_gamma   90.00
#
_symmetry.space_group_name_H-M   'P 1'
#
loop_
_entity.id
_entity.type
_entity.pdbx_description
1 polymer ?
#
loop_
_entity_poly.entity_id
_entity_poly.type
_entity_poly.pdbx_seq_one_letter_code
_entity_poly.pdbx_strand_id
1 'polypeptide(L)'
;MGTKIDNAIGMGTLCTHAFYDLKHVSPAVFLYLLKECYFYGTCKATAKFRALQYQVCLVLQNDPKPGPATFTVQCLYLAPLFEDDSHGFTHLIISAFRRFLKRSNTLEDSLEVKDLAAHLIVDIIRGQIFHDEKIVMKLLETFDVKLSNFEKAMCPIKENDGVSCGTAKEFVERYIVELLESQQYVIAVALMEHFSISHYGQSFLLDMIKSKQYKAAEKWATYMGKPMLCTLIEEFVEKNMLKDAYEIIKKNNLKQDFPDVYKRCKESSLKNLAEKGCWDVAEARINNDRQLMEYLVYLAMEAGYTEKVDELCQRYSLDRFLDIKLPETTIQEGRYLHLDELLVEDIIWVDEVEGLLDATSHIDGFKVVGLDCEWKPNYVKGSKPNKVSIMQIASEKKAFIFDLIKLHSEVPDTLDDCLTHILMSPRILKLGYNFQCDTRQLAQSYPELKCFKNYELLLDIQNIFKEPRGGLARLTEKILGASLNKTRRNSNWEQRPLTPNQVMLISPFLFVIHLKPFIFVAPCYESCLKSVLLIWKNIF
;
A
#
# COMPACT_ATOMS: atom_id res chain seq x y z
N MET A 1 37.47 -4.21 -9.58
CA MET A 1 37.09 -3.62 -8.28
C MET A 1 35.74 -4.19 -7.90
N GLY A 2 35.71 -5.02 -6.87
CA GLY A 2 34.49 -5.65 -6.38
C GLY A 2 33.70 -4.73 -5.47
N THR A 3 32.37 -4.77 -5.58
CA THR A 3 31.44 -4.16 -4.61
C THR A 3 30.10 -4.90 -4.59
N LYS A 4 29.94 -5.74 -3.56
CA LYS A 4 28.75 -5.90 -2.71
C LYS A 4 27.37 -5.94 -3.39
N ILE A 5 27.00 -7.08 -4.00
CA ILE A 5 25.58 -7.50 -4.14
C ILE A 5 25.37 -8.98 -3.73
N ASP A 6 26.40 -9.72 -3.32
CA ASP A 6 26.31 -11.19 -3.21
C ASP A 6 25.78 -11.76 -1.88
N ASN A 7 25.36 -10.95 -0.89
CA ASN A 7 25.02 -11.47 0.45
C ASN A 7 23.60 -11.19 0.94
N ALA A 8 22.59 -11.24 0.08
CA ALA A 8 21.19 -11.15 0.54
C ALA A 8 20.18 -11.93 -0.31
N ILE A 9 20.35 -13.25 -0.45
CA ILE A 9 19.28 -14.26 -0.54
C ILE A 9 19.92 -15.58 -0.14
N GLY A 10 19.45 -16.20 0.96
CA GLY A 10 19.89 -17.54 1.33
C GLY A 10 19.60 -18.53 0.19
N MET A 11 20.65 -19.02 -0.46
CA MET A 11 20.62 -20.07 -1.47
C MET A 11 20.26 -21.40 -0.78
N GLY A 12 18.96 -21.63 -0.59
CA GLY A 12 18.44 -22.97 -0.40
C GLY A 12 18.42 -23.69 -1.75
N THR A 13 19.39 -24.57 -1.96
CA THR A 13 19.46 -25.70 -2.90
C THR A 13 18.50 -25.71 -4.10
N LEU A 14 18.61 -24.72 -4.99
CA LEU A 14 18.22 -24.90 -6.40
C LEU A 14 19.47 -25.46 -7.11
N CYS A 15 19.36 -26.62 -7.75
CA CYS A 15 20.48 -27.28 -8.42
C CYS A 15 21.05 -26.34 -9.51
N THR A 16 22.14 -25.63 -9.19
CA THR A 16 22.72 -24.58 -10.05
C THR A 16 23.45 -25.13 -11.26
N HIS A 17 23.75 -26.42 -11.29
CA HIS A 17 24.59 -27.04 -12.33
C HIS A 17 23.90 -27.16 -13.69
N ALA A 18 22.57 -27.09 -13.76
CA ALA A 18 21.83 -27.34 -15.01
C ALA A 18 21.84 -26.20 -16.04
N PHE A 19 22.29 -24.99 -15.69
CA PHE A 19 22.14 -23.79 -16.54
C PHE A 19 23.45 -23.11 -16.99
N TYR A 20 24.62 -23.71 -16.72
CA TYR A 20 25.91 -23.02 -16.96
C TYR A 20 26.37 -22.99 -18.42
N ASP A 21 25.98 -23.95 -19.27
CA ASP A 21 26.29 -23.92 -20.70
C ASP A 21 25.13 -24.50 -21.54
N LEU A 22 24.36 -23.60 -22.17
CA LEU A 22 23.26 -23.97 -23.07
C LEU A 22 23.59 -23.76 -24.56
N LYS A 23 24.86 -23.57 -24.94
CA LYS A 23 25.24 -23.34 -26.34
C LYS A 23 24.74 -24.43 -27.32
N HIS A 24 24.45 -25.62 -26.78
CA HIS A 24 23.96 -26.78 -27.51
C HIS A 24 22.64 -27.36 -26.94
N VAL A 25 21.97 -26.65 -26.02
CA VAL A 25 20.73 -27.14 -25.43
C VAL A 25 19.54 -26.64 -26.25
N SER A 26 18.66 -27.56 -26.66
CA SER A 26 17.47 -27.19 -27.42
C SER A 26 16.43 -26.47 -26.54
N PRO A 27 15.57 -25.61 -27.12
CA PRO A 27 14.48 -24.96 -26.39
C PRO A 27 13.61 -25.92 -25.58
N ALA A 28 13.30 -27.11 -26.12
CA ALA A 28 12.51 -28.14 -25.43
C ALA A 28 13.20 -28.66 -24.17
N VAL A 29 14.50 -28.98 -24.26
CA VAL A 29 15.29 -29.47 -23.12
C VAL A 29 15.44 -28.37 -22.06
N PHE A 30 15.65 -27.12 -22.49
CA PHE A 30 15.70 -25.99 -21.59
C PHE A 30 14.38 -25.79 -20.82
N LEU A 31 13.23 -25.86 -21.48
CA LEU A 31 11.92 -25.77 -20.83
C LEU A 31 11.69 -26.91 -19.84
N TYR A 32 12.09 -28.13 -20.18
CA TYR A 32 12.03 -29.27 -19.27
C TYR A 32 12.87 -29.02 -18.01
N LEU A 33 14.12 -28.59 -18.15
CA LEU A 33 15.01 -28.25 -17.01
C LEU A 33 14.44 -27.10 -16.17
N LEU A 34 13.85 -26.09 -16.81
CA LEU A 34 13.22 -24.97 -16.15
C LEU A 34 11.97 -25.40 -15.35
N LYS A 35 11.17 -26.31 -15.90
CA LYS A 35 10.02 -26.94 -15.24
C LYS A 35 10.48 -27.68 -13.98
N GLU A 36 11.45 -28.58 -14.11
CA GLU A 36 12.01 -29.34 -12.98
C GLU A 36 12.51 -28.40 -11.87
N CYS A 37 13.29 -27.37 -12.21
CA CYS A 37 13.80 -26.40 -11.23
C CYS A 37 12.70 -25.59 -10.53
N TYR A 38 11.54 -25.38 -11.15
CA TYR A 38 10.41 -24.70 -10.50
C TYR A 38 9.72 -25.59 -9.45
N PHE A 39 9.55 -26.88 -9.75
CA PHE A 39 8.89 -27.83 -8.85
C PHE A 39 9.71 -28.14 -7.60
N TYR A 40 11.04 -28.25 -7.71
CA TYR A 40 11.90 -28.53 -6.56
C TYR A 40 12.11 -27.29 -5.64
N GLY A 41 12.19 -27.55 -4.33
CA GLY A 41 12.50 -26.54 -3.29
C GLY A 41 11.29 -26.02 -2.49
N THR A 42 11.54 -25.55 -1.26
CA THR A 42 10.52 -25.13 -0.26
C THR A 42 10.22 -23.63 -0.25
N CYS A 43 10.85 -22.85 -1.15
CA CYS A 43 10.67 -21.39 -1.19
C CYS A 43 9.28 -20.98 -1.69
N LYS A 44 8.81 -19.80 -1.25
CA LYS A 44 7.59 -19.17 -1.76
C LYS A 44 7.69 -18.91 -3.27
N ALA A 45 6.56 -19.00 -4.00
CA ALA A 45 6.49 -18.86 -5.46
C ALA A 45 7.17 -17.58 -6.00
N THR A 46 7.00 -16.43 -5.33
CA THR A 46 7.64 -15.17 -5.74
C THR A 46 9.17 -15.20 -5.65
N ALA A 47 9.72 -15.90 -4.64
CA ALA A 47 11.16 -16.06 -4.50
C ALA A 47 11.70 -17.00 -5.58
N LYS A 48 11.01 -18.12 -5.85
CA LYS A 48 11.32 -19.03 -6.95
C LYS A 48 11.32 -18.31 -8.31
N PHE A 49 10.27 -17.53 -8.58
CA PHE A 49 10.15 -16.74 -9.81
C PHE A 49 11.35 -15.80 -10.00
N ARG A 50 11.75 -15.05 -8.97
CA ARG A 50 12.89 -14.13 -9.05
C ARG A 50 14.21 -14.85 -9.28
N ALA A 51 14.44 -15.96 -8.60
CA ALA A 51 15.64 -16.77 -8.77
C ALA A 51 15.74 -17.33 -10.18
N LEU A 52 14.67 -17.94 -10.69
CA LEU A 52 14.63 -18.49 -12.04
C LEU A 52 14.71 -17.40 -13.11
N GLN A 53 14.05 -16.25 -12.92
CA GLN A 53 14.15 -15.13 -13.86
C GLN A 53 15.62 -14.68 -14.01
N TYR A 54 16.35 -14.64 -12.90
CA TYR A 54 17.77 -14.32 -12.93
C TYR A 54 18.59 -15.39 -13.65
N GLN A 55 18.33 -16.67 -13.41
CA GLN A 55 19.01 -17.77 -14.12
C GLN A 55 18.74 -17.73 -15.63
N VAL A 56 17.48 -17.58 -16.06
CA VAL A 56 17.12 -17.45 -17.48
C VAL A 56 17.81 -16.23 -18.11
N CYS A 57 17.91 -15.11 -17.38
CA CYS A 57 18.63 -13.92 -17.85
C CYS A 57 20.14 -14.19 -18.04
N LEU A 58 20.79 -14.95 -17.14
CA LEU A 58 22.20 -15.33 -17.28
C LEU A 58 22.41 -16.27 -18.47
N VAL A 59 21.52 -17.24 -18.64
CA VAL A 59 21.53 -18.18 -19.77
C VAL A 59 21.49 -17.43 -21.10
N LEU A 60 20.63 -16.43 -21.24
CA LEU A 60 20.54 -15.62 -22.44
C LEU A 60 21.82 -14.82 -22.73
N GLN A 61 22.62 -14.49 -21.71
CA GLN A 61 23.93 -13.84 -21.88
C GLN A 61 25.01 -14.78 -22.41
N ASN A 62 24.82 -16.09 -22.31
CA ASN A 62 25.77 -17.09 -22.80
C ASN A 62 25.60 -17.42 -24.29
N ASP A 63 24.82 -16.60 -25.01
CA ASP A 63 24.60 -16.65 -26.46
C ASP A 63 24.09 -18.03 -26.96
N PRO A 64 22.85 -18.42 -26.58
CA PRO A 64 22.27 -19.67 -27.03
C PRO A 64 22.03 -19.64 -28.54
N LYS A 65 22.27 -20.77 -29.24
CA LYS A 65 22.04 -20.86 -30.69
C LYS A 65 20.56 -21.08 -31.03
N PRO A 66 20.00 -20.47 -32.08
CA PRO A 66 20.68 -19.64 -33.10
C PRO A 66 20.90 -18.17 -32.70
N GLY A 67 20.32 -17.74 -31.58
CA GLY A 67 20.52 -16.43 -30.95
C GLY A 67 19.53 -16.28 -29.77
N PRO A 68 19.80 -15.41 -28.79
CA PRO A 68 18.98 -15.29 -27.58
C PRO A 68 17.51 -14.93 -27.85
N ALA A 69 17.26 -14.09 -28.86
CA ALA A 69 15.91 -13.67 -29.21
C ALA A 69 15.12 -14.80 -29.91
N THR A 70 15.72 -15.44 -30.93
CA THR A 70 15.13 -16.60 -31.61
C THR A 70 14.91 -17.77 -30.66
N PHE A 71 15.89 -18.06 -29.80
CA PHE A 71 15.78 -19.09 -28.77
C PHE A 71 14.61 -18.80 -27.82
N THR A 72 14.43 -17.54 -27.44
CA THR A 72 13.28 -17.12 -26.62
C THR A 72 11.97 -17.40 -27.34
N VAL A 73 11.79 -16.98 -28.59
CA VAL A 73 10.55 -17.23 -29.34
C VAL A 73 10.28 -18.73 -29.51
N GLN A 74 11.31 -19.53 -29.78
CA GLN A 74 11.17 -21.00 -29.85
C GLN A 74 10.76 -21.62 -28.51
N CYS A 75 11.26 -21.10 -27.39
CA CYS A 75 10.78 -21.52 -26.07
C CYS A 75 9.31 -21.16 -25.86
N LEU A 76 8.87 -20.00 -26.37
CA LEU A 76 7.47 -19.58 -26.23
C LEU A 76 6.53 -20.44 -27.08
N TYR A 77 6.93 -20.84 -28.29
CA TYR A 77 6.19 -21.83 -29.09
C TYR A 77 5.97 -23.16 -28.37
N LEU A 78 6.96 -23.61 -27.60
CA LEU A 78 6.92 -24.90 -26.93
C LEU A 78 6.34 -24.83 -25.51
N ALA A 79 6.36 -23.66 -24.86
CA ALA A 79 5.96 -23.50 -23.46
C ALA A 79 4.57 -24.06 -23.13
N PRO A 80 3.52 -23.91 -23.97
CA PRO A 80 2.21 -24.49 -23.71
C PRO A 80 2.20 -26.02 -23.57
N LEU A 81 3.17 -26.71 -24.18
CA LEU A 81 3.30 -28.17 -24.04
C LEU A 81 3.82 -28.59 -22.66
N PHE A 82 4.41 -27.67 -21.91
CA PHE A 82 4.98 -27.89 -20.58
C PHE A 82 4.17 -27.24 -19.46
N GLU A 83 3.27 -26.31 -19.80
CA GLU A 83 2.32 -25.67 -18.89
C GLU A 83 1.12 -26.60 -18.65
N ASP A 84 1.08 -27.25 -17.47
CA ASP A 84 -0.22 -27.69 -16.91
C ASP A 84 -1.04 -26.42 -16.56
N ASP A 85 -2.36 -26.53 -16.35
CA ASP A 85 -3.37 -25.43 -16.22
C ASP A 85 -3.06 -24.25 -15.24
N SER A 86 -1.87 -24.18 -14.62
CA SER A 86 -1.53 -23.19 -13.58
C SER A 86 -0.10 -22.61 -13.56
N HIS A 87 0.72 -22.68 -14.62
CA HIS A 87 2.13 -22.24 -14.52
C HIS A 87 2.56 -21.12 -15.48
N GLY A 88 2.93 -19.95 -14.93
CA GLY A 88 3.37 -18.76 -15.67
C GLY A 88 4.81 -18.81 -16.20
N PHE A 89 5.21 -19.90 -16.86
CA PHE A 89 6.54 -20.05 -17.47
C PHE A 89 6.72 -19.11 -18.65
N THR A 90 5.71 -18.97 -19.49
CA THR A 90 5.71 -18.00 -20.58
C THR A 90 5.97 -16.59 -20.06
N HIS A 91 5.31 -16.21 -18.95
CA HIS A 91 5.55 -14.93 -18.31
C HIS A 91 6.97 -14.79 -17.76
N LEU A 92 7.50 -15.85 -17.14
CA LEU A 92 8.87 -15.89 -16.63
C LEU A 92 9.90 -15.67 -17.76
N ILE A 93 9.76 -16.38 -18.87
CA ILE A 93 10.65 -16.32 -20.04
C ILE A 93 10.64 -14.92 -20.65
N ILE A 94 9.44 -14.37 -20.93
CA ILE A 94 9.31 -13.01 -21.46
C ILE A 94 9.90 -11.98 -20.49
N SER A 95 9.64 -12.13 -19.19
CA SER A 95 10.15 -11.22 -18.17
C SER A 95 11.68 -11.26 -18.04
N ALA A 96 12.28 -12.45 -18.13
CA ALA A 96 13.73 -12.63 -18.15
C ALA A 96 14.36 -12.05 -19.42
N PHE A 97 13.74 -12.28 -20.59
CA PHE A 97 14.22 -11.72 -21.86
C PHE A 97 14.15 -10.20 -21.88
N ARG A 98 13.05 -9.57 -21.40
CA ARG A 98 12.99 -8.10 -21.22
C ARG A 98 14.10 -7.56 -20.32
N ARG A 99 14.50 -8.32 -19.29
CA ARG A 99 15.60 -7.95 -18.38
C ARG A 99 16.96 -8.09 -19.05
N PHE A 100 17.13 -9.11 -19.89
CA PHE A 100 18.30 -9.29 -20.75
C PHE A 100 18.46 -8.11 -21.72
N LEU A 101 17.39 -7.75 -22.45
CA LEU A 101 17.39 -6.62 -23.39
C LEU A 101 17.80 -5.29 -22.74
N LYS A 102 17.39 -5.03 -21.50
CA LYS A 102 17.79 -3.81 -20.77
C LYS A 102 19.28 -3.76 -20.40
N ARG A 103 19.99 -4.90 -20.44
CA ARG A 103 21.40 -5.03 -20.03
C ARG A 103 22.34 -5.23 -21.22
N SER A 104 21.85 -5.80 -22.32
CA SER A 104 22.62 -5.94 -23.56
C SER A 104 22.44 -4.68 -24.42
N ASN A 105 23.52 -3.95 -24.68
CA ASN A 105 23.50 -2.80 -25.60
C ASN A 105 23.38 -3.20 -27.09
N THR A 106 23.20 -4.49 -27.38
CA THR A 106 23.20 -5.06 -28.73
C THR A 106 21.96 -5.92 -28.90
N LEU A 107 20.92 -5.33 -29.48
CA LEU A 107 19.93 -6.08 -30.24
C LEU A 107 20.45 -6.07 -31.68
N GLU A 108 21.16 -7.11 -32.11
CA GLU A 108 21.16 -7.40 -33.54
C GLU A 108 19.75 -7.87 -33.87
N ASP A 109 18.90 -6.88 -34.12
CA ASP A 109 17.48 -6.97 -34.35
C ASP A 109 17.29 -7.55 -35.75
N SER A 110 17.55 -8.85 -35.94
CA SER A 110 17.32 -9.46 -37.23
C SER A 110 15.81 -9.38 -37.50
N LEU A 111 15.45 -8.85 -38.66
CA LEU A 111 14.05 -8.74 -39.12
C LEU A 111 13.32 -10.09 -38.98
N GLU A 112 14.06 -11.19 -39.10
CA GLU A 112 13.63 -12.57 -38.96
C GLU A 112 13.02 -12.89 -37.58
N VAL A 113 13.53 -12.29 -36.48
CA VAL A 113 12.98 -12.53 -35.13
C VAL A 113 11.63 -11.86 -34.95
N LYS A 114 11.47 -10.63 -35.46
CA LYS A 114 10.19 -9.91 -35.43
C LYS A 114 9.13 -10.66 -36.24
N ASP A 115 9.53 -11.19 -37.39
CA ASP A 115 8.68 -12.03 -38.24
C ASP A 115 8.33 -13.34 -37.51
N LEU A 116 9.26 -14.00 -36.82
CA LEU A 116 8.99 -15.22 -36.05
C LEU A 116 8.06 -14.97 -34.86
N ALA A 117 8.23 -13.86 -34.14
CA ALA A 117 7.33 -13.46 -33.06
C ALA A 117 5.93 -13.12 -33.60
N ALA A 118 5.82 -12.51 -34.79
CA ALA A 118 4.55 -12.27 -35.45
C ALA A 118 3.83 -13.57 -35.83
N HIS A 119 4.54 -14.58 -36.34
CA HIS A 119 3.97 -15.91 -36.58
C HIS A 119 3.40 -16.51 -35.30
N LEU A 120 4.14 -16.47 -34.19
CA LEU A 120 3.65 -16.98 -32.91
C LEU A 120 2.35 -16.27 -32.50
N ILE A 121 2.28 -14.96 -32.66
CA ILE A 121 1.08 -14.20 -32.31
C ILE A 121 -0.09 -14.56 -33.24
N VAL A 122 0.14 -14.72 -34.54
CA VAL A 122 -0.89 -15.18 -35.49
C VAL A 122 -1.40 -16.56 -35.13
N ASP A 123 -0.52 -17.49 -34.77
CA ASP A 123 -0.88 -18.86 -34.37
C ASP A 123 -1.69 -18.85 -33.06
N ILE A 124 -1.36 -17.96 -32.10
CA ILE A 124 -2.14 -17.75 -30.88
C ILE A 124 -3.54 -17.22 -31.21
N ILE A 125 -3.63 -16.17 -32.03
CA ILE A 125 -4.91 -15.55 -32.41
C ILE A 125 -5.80 -16.54 -33.17
N ARG A 126 -5.21 -17.40 -34.01
CA ARG A 126 -5.94 -18.46 -34.74
C ARG A 126 -6.33 -19.65 -33.85
N GLY A 127 -5.94 -19.66 -32.57
CA GLY A 127 -6.20 -20.77 -31.65
C GLY A 127 -5.40 -22.04 -31.97
N GLN A 128 -4.30 -21.93 -32.73
CA GLN A 128 -3.40 -23.05 -33.00
C GLN A 128 -2.45 -23.31 -31.83
N ILE A 129 -2.13 -22.27 -31.07
CA ILE A 129 -1.30 -22.33 -29.86
C ILE A 129 -2.05 -21.66 -28.72
N PHE A 130 -2.19 -22.36 -27.60
CA PHE A 130 -2.93 -21.86 -26.44
C PHE A 130 -2.00 -21.17 -25.44
N HIS A 131 -2.20 -19.86 -25.26
CA HIS A 131 -1.53 -19.04 -24.27
C HIS A 131 -2.55 -18.14 -23.55
N ASP A 132 -2.25 -17.71 -22.32
CA ASP A 132 -2.99 -16.61 -21.67
C ASP A 132 -3.01 -15.37 -22.57
N GLU A 133 -4.17 -14.75 -22.75
CA GLU A 133 -4.38 -13.68 -23.73
C GLU A 133 -3.49 -12.45 -23.49
N LYS A 134 -3.02 -12.23 -22.26
CA LYS A 134 -2.09 -11.12 -21.94
C LYS A 134 -0.70 -11.36 -22.53
N ILE A 135 -0.39 -12.57 -23.00
CA ILE A 135 0.89 -12.91 -23.64
C ILE A 135 1.01 -12.23 -25.00
N VAL A 136 -0.08 -12.09 -25.76
CA VAL A 136 -0.07 -11.39 -27.05
C VAL A 136 0.50 -9.99 -26.91
N MET A 137 -0.02 -9.19 -25.98
CA MET A 137 0.51 -7.85 -25.71
C MET A 137 1.95 -7.87 -25.24
N LYS A 138 2.32 -8.85 -24.40
CA LYS A 138 3.70 -8.97 -23.93
C LYS A 138 4.66 -9.27 -25.07
N LEU A 139 4.27 -10.11 -26.03
CA LEU A 139 5.06 -10.43 -27.22
C LEU A 139 5.22 -9.20 -28.11
N LEU A 140 4.11 -8.51 -28.42
CA LEU A 140 4.11 -7.29 -29.23
C LEU A 140 5.09 -6.23 -28.69
N GLU A 141 5.00 -5.93 -27.40
CA GLU A 141 5.87 -4.95 -26.73
C GLU A 141 7.34 -5.40 -26.62
N THR A 142 7.58 -6.71 -26.44
CA THR A 142 8.95 -7.21 -26.20
C THR A 142 9.75 -7.30 -27.48
N PHE A 143 9.11 -7.67 -28.58
CA PHE A 143 9.76 -7.91 -29.87
C PHE A 143 9.52 -6.77 -30.88
N ASP A 144 8.83 -5.69 -30.49
CA ASP A 144 8.52 -4.53 -31.37
C ASP A 144 7.86 -4.98 -32.68
N VAL A 145 6.85 -5.87 -32.57
CA VAL A 145 6.15 -6.43 -33.73
C VAL A 145 5.18 -5.40 -34.31
N LYS A 146 5.28 -5.15 -35.61
CA LYS A 146 4.47 -4.17 -36.36
C LYS A 146 3.53 -4.86 -37.35
N LEU A 147 2.58 -4.12 -37.92
CA LEU A 147 1.63 -4.64 -38.92
C LEU A 147 2.34 -5.30 -40.12
N SER A 148 3.47 -4.78 -40.57
CA SER A 148 4.25 -5.37 -41.67
C SER A 148 4.81 -6.75 -41.35
N ASN A 149 5.04 -7.08 -40.07
CA ASN A 149 5.44 -8.42 -39.65
C ASN A 149 4.24 -9.38 -39.70
N PHE A 150 3.03 -8.92 -39.36
CA PHE A 150 1.80 -9.71 -39.50
C PHE A 150 1.48 -10.04 -40.95
N GLU A 151 1.67 -9.09 -41.89
CA GLU A 151 1.45 -9.34 -43.32
C GLU A 151 2.26 -10.53 -43.82
N LYS A 152 3.54 -10.59 -43.42
CA LYS A 152 4.43 -11.71 -43.75
C LYS A 152 4.01 -13.00 -43.04
N ALA A 153 3.63 -12.91 -41.77
CA ALA A 153 3.24 -14.07 -40.98
C ALA A 153 1.91 -14.71 -41.44
N MET A 154 1.02 -13.90 -42.02
CA MET A 154 -0.26 -14.36 -42.54
C MET A 154 -0.16 -14.94 -43.95
N CYS A 155 0.86 -14.56 -44.74
CA CYS A 155 1.09 -15.14 -46.05
C CYS A 155 1.48 -16.61 -45.93
N PRO A 156 0.70 -17.56 -46.47
CA PRO A 156 1.14 -18.94 -46.52
C PRO A 156 2.39 -19.02 -47.39
N ILE A 157 3.43 -19.67 -46.87
CA ILE A 157 4.49 -20.25 -47.70
C ILE A 157 3.75 -21.13 -48.70
N LYS A 158 3.76 -20.71 -49.97
CA LYS A 158 3.02 -21.28 -51.10
C LYS A 158 2.69 -22.77 -50.93
N GLU A 159 1.42 -23.08 -50.71
CA GLU A 159 0.72 -24.22 -51.34
C GLU A 159 -0.79 -24.11 -51.07
N ASN A 160 -1.54 -24.02 -52.17
CA ASN A 160 -2.99 -24.20 -52.35
C ASN A 160 -3.88 -24.09 -51.11
N ASP A 161 -4.47 -22.90 -50.92
CA ASP A 161 -5.93 -22.77 -50.87
C ASP A 161 -6.33 -21.30 -51.09
N GLY A 162 -7.31 -21.09 -51.96
CA GLY A 162 -7.75 -19.78 -52.47
C GLY A 162 -8.52 -18.93 -51.46
N VAL A 163 -8.04 -18.85 -50.21
CA VAL A 163 -8.58 -17.93 -49.20
C VAL A 163 -7.71 -16.67 -49.23
N SER A 164 -8.26 -15.60 -49.81
CA SER A 164 -7.71 -14.25 -49.65
C SER A 164 -7.62 -13.94 -48.16
N CYS A 165 -6.43 -14.10 -47.57
CA CYS A 165 -6.18 -13.61 -46.22
C CYS A 165 -6.29 -12.09 -46.31
N GLY A 166 -7.30 -11.50 -45.66
CA GLY A 166 -7.49 -10.05 -45.60
C GLY A 166 -6.23 -9.32 -45.11
N THR A 167 -6.23 -7.99 -45.14
CA THR A 167 -5.06 -7.21 -44.71
C THR A 167 -4.68 -7.53 -43.26
N ALA A 168 -3.40 -7.38 -42.88
CA ALA A 168 -2.98 -7.58 -41.48
C ALA A 168 -3.77 -6.69 -40.50
N LYS A 169 -4.18 -5.50 -40.96
CA LYS A 169 -5.06 -4.60 -40.23
C LYS A 169 -6.45 -5.23 -39.99
N GLU A 170 -7.09 -5.77 -41.02
CA GLU A 170 -8.38 -6.48 -40.87
C GLU A 170 -8.28 -7.70 -39.96
N PHE A 171 -7.14 -8.40 -39.96
CA PHE A 171 -6.91 -9.53 -39.05
C PHE A 171 -6.84 -9.07 -37.59
N VAL A 172 -6.06 -8.03 -37.30
CA VAL A 172 -5.98 -7.45 -35.95
C VAL A 172 -7.32 -6.86 -35.51
N GLU A 173 -8.04 -6.17 -36.40
CA GLU A 173 -9.36 -5.60 -36.10
C GLU A 173 -10.39 -6.68 -35.79
N ARG A 174 -10.39 -7.82 -36.50
CA ARG A 174 -11.24 -8.97 -36.15
C ARG A 174 -10.93 -9.52 -34.76
N TYR A 175 -9.65 -9.71 -34.44
CA TYR A 175 -9.26 -10.17 -33.10
C TYR A 175 -9.66 -9.17 -32.00
N ILE A 176 -9.56 -7.87 -32.27
CA ILE A 176 -10.05 -6.84 -31.35
C ILE A 176 -11.56 -7.00 -31.12
N VAL A 177 -12.36 -7.24 -32.16
CA VAL A 177 -13.81 -7.48 -32.01
C VAL A 177 -14.09 -8.68 -31.13
N GLU A 178 -13.40 -9.81 -31.33
CA GLU A 178 -13.52 -11.02 -30.49
C GLU A 178 -13.19 -10.74 -29.01
N LEU A 179 -12.16 -9.94 -28.75
CA LEU A 179 -11.81 -9.51 -27.38
C LEU A 179 -12.89 -8.62 -26.77
N LEU A 180 -13.54 -7.76 -27.56
CA LEU A 180 -14.63 -6.92 -27.09
C LEU A 180 -15.88 -7.75 -26.75
N GLU A 181 -16.21 -8.74 -27.57
CA GLU A 181 -17.29 -9.70 -27.30
C GLU A 181 -17.03 -10.49 -26.02
N SER A 182 -15.76 -10.80 -25.75
CA SER A 182 -15.31 -11.48 -24.52
C SER A 182 -15.11 -10.54 -23.32
N GLN A 183 -15.48 -9.25 -23.42
CA GLN A 183 -15.32 -8.21 -22.40
C GLN A 183 -13.86 -7.93 -21.95
N GLN A 184 -12.88 -8.20 -22.81
CA GLN A 184 -11.46 -8.02 -22.54
C GLN A 184 -10.93 -6.66 -22.98
N TYR A 185 -11.60 -5.60 -22.52
CA TYR A 185 -11.34 -4.23 -22.95
C TYR A 185 -9.91 -3.74 -22.72
N VAL A 186 -9.21 -4.22 -21.67
CA VAL A 186 -7.82 -3.81 -21.39
C VAL A 186 -6.87 -4.25 -22.49
N ILE A 187 -7.05 -5.47 -23.02
CA ILE A 187 -6.21 -6.02 -24.08
C ILE A 187 -6.60 -5.38 -25.41
N ALA A 188 -7.90 -5.27 -25.69
CA ALA A 188 -8.41 -4.63 -26.90
C ALA A 188 -7.90 -3.19 -27.05
N VAL A 189 -8.02 -2.36 -26.02
CA VAL A 189 -7.53 -0.97 -26.03
C VAL A 189 -6.00 -0.90 -26.18
N ALA A 190 -5.26 -1.87 -25.62
CA ALA A 190 -3.82 -1.92 -25.77
C ALA A 190 -3.39 -2.28 -27.21
N LEU A 191 -4.11 -3.17 -27.88
CA LEU A 191 -3.90 -3.47 -29.30
C LEU A 191 -4.24 -2.27 -30.18
N MET A 192 -5.37 -1.60 -29.90
CA MET A 192 -5.77 -0.40 -30.63
C MET A 192 -4.70 0.69 -30.53
N GLU A 193 -4.17 0.95 -29.33
CA GLU A 193 -3.06 1.90 -29.12
C GLU A 193 -1.80 1.48 -29.89
N HIS A 194 -1.37 0.22 -29.76
CA HIS A 194 -0.14 -0.31 -30.39
C HIS A 194 -0.19 -0.20 -31.92
N PHE A 195 -1.35 -0.47 -32.52
CA PHE A 195 -1.54 -0.44 -33.97
C PHE A 195 -2.15 0.87 -34.50
N SER A 196 -2.27 1.88 -33.64
CA SER A 196 -2.82 3.19 -34.01
C SER A 196 -4.25 3.14 -34.60
N ILE A 197 -5.12 2.31 -34.03
CA ILE A 197 -6.52 2.16 -34.42
C ILE A 197 -7.38 3.12 -33.60
N SER A 198 -7.99 4.11 -34.26
CA SER A 198 -8.71 5.21 -33.60
C SER A 198 -10.15 5.42 -34.10
N HIS A 199 -10.73 4.46 -34.82
CA HIS A 199 -12.05 4.64 -35.43
C HIS A 199 -13.23 4.48 -34.45
N TYR A 200 -12.97 3.96 -33.24
CA TYR A 200 -13.98 3.86 -32.19
C TYR A 200 -14.24 5.22 -31.52
N GLY A 201 -15.50 5.61 -31.42
CA GLY A 201 -15.89 6.92 -30.90
C GLY A 201 -16.24 6.94 -29.41
N GLN A 202 -17.04 7.93 -29.03
CA GLN A 202 -17.55 8.12 -27.68
C GLN A 202 -18.43 6.95 -27.20
N SER A 203 -19.22 6.34 -28.09
CA SER A 203 -20.07 5.17 -27.74
C SER A 203 -19.28 4.03 -27.11
N PHE A 204 -18.09 3.74 -27.66
CA PHE A 204 -17.19 2.72 -27.16
C PHE A 204 -16.68 3.03 -25.73
N LEU A 205 -16.37 4.30 -25.45
CA LEU A 205 -16.02 4.73 -24.10
C LEU A 205 -17.18 4.49 -23.12
N LEU A 206 -18.40 4.87 -23.51
CA LEU A 206 -19.59 4.69 -22.68
C LEU A 206 -19.88 3.21 -22.39
N ASP A 207 -19.66 2.32 -23.36
CA ASP A 207 -19.86 0.89 -23.17
C ASP A 207 -18.82 0.26 -22.21
N MET A 208 -17.57 0.74 -22.24
CA MET A 208 -16.56 0.39 -21.22
C MET A 208 -16.98 0.84 -19.82
N ILE A 209 -17.49 2.06 -19.67
CA ILE A 209 -17.95 2.59 -18.38
C ILE A 209 -19.16 1.80 -17.86
N LYS A 210 -20.15 1.49 -18.73
CA LYS A 210 -21.29 0.62 -18.38
C LYS A 210 -20.84 -0.76 -17.91
N SER A 211 -19.82 -1.33 -18.57
CA SER A 211 -19.22 -2.62 -18.22
C SER A 211 -18.31 -2.54 -16.98
N LYS A 212 -18.21 -1.38 -16.30
CA LYS A 212 -17.34 -1.13 -15.13
C LYS A 212 -15.85 -1.33 -15.42
N GLN A 213 -15.43 -1.20 -16.68
CA GLN A 213 -14.04 -1.35 -17.14
C GLN A 213 -13.30 -0.01 -17.11
N TYR A 214 -13.26 0.64 -15.96
CA TYR A 214 -12.77 2.01 -15.80
C TYR A 214 -11.29 2.20 -16.20
N LYS A 215 -10.44 1.19 -15.96
CA LYS A 215 -9.03 1.24 -16.36
C LYS A 215 -8.84 1.22 -17.87
N ALA A 216 -9.65 0.43 -18.57
CA ALA A 216 -9.63 0.39 -20.03
C ALA A 216 -10.18 1.71 -20.61
N ALA A 217 -11.24 2.24 -20.01
CA ALA A 217 -11.81 3.54 -20.37
C ALA A 217 -10.80 4.69 -20.19
N GLU A 218 -10.07 4.75 -19.07
CA GLU A 218 -9.01 5.75 -18.85
C GLU A 218 -7.90 5.63 -19.90
N LYS A 219 -7.45 4.39 -20.17
CA LYS A 219 -6.40 4.13 -21.16
C LYS A 219 -6.85 4.57 -22.56
N TRP A 220 -8.08 4.24 -22.96
CA TRP A 220 -8.65 4.63 -24.24
C TRP A 220 -8.80 6.15 -24.36
N ALA A 221 -9.34 6.80 -23.32
CA ALA A 221 -9.50 8.25 -23.31
C ALA A 221 -8.16 8.97 -23.41
N THR A 222 -7.13 8.46 -22.74
CA THR A 222 -5.77 9.01 -22.82
C THR A 222 -5.22 8.90 -24.24
N TYR A 223 -5.41 7.76 -24.91
CA TYR A 223 -4.97 7.54 -26.28
C TYR A 223 -5.70 8.45 -27.29
N MET A 224 -7.03 8.59 -27.16
CA MET A 224 -7.84 9.46 -28.02
C MET A 224 -7.64 10.96 -27.75
N GLY A 225 -7.04 11.31 -26.61
CA GLY A 225 -6.66 12.66 -26.24
C GLY A 225 -7.75 13.44 -25.51
N LYS A 226 -7.54 14.76 -25.44
CA LYS A 226 -8.30 15.68 -24.57
C LYS A 226 -9.83 15.58 -24.71
N PRO A 227 -10.44 15.52 -25.91
CA PRO A 227 -11.90 15.45 -26.02
C PRO A 227 -12.50 14.22 -25.32
N MET A 228 -11.85 13.06 -25.46
CA MET A 228 -12.32 11.81 -24.86
C MET A 228 -12.11 11.80 -23.33
N LEU A 229 -11.02 12.44 -22.85
CA LEU A 229 -10.79 12.64 -21.42
C LEU A 229 -11.87 13.53 -20.80
N CYS A 230 -12.30 14.59 -21.49
CA CYS A 230 -13.39 15.45 -21.02
C CYS A 230 -14.69 14.65 -20.83
N THR A 231 -15.09 13.86 -21.82
CA THR A 231 -16.27 12.99 -21.73
C THR A 231 -16.16 11.98 -20.59
N LEU A 232 -14.99 11.38 -20.39
CA LEU A 232 -14.78 10.45 -19.28
C LEU A 232 -14.95 11.13 -17.91
N ILE A 233 -14.46 12.37 -17.77
CA ILE A 233 -14.60 13.15 -16.53
C ILE A 233 -16.08 13.49 -16.29
N GLU A 234 -16.80 13.94 -17.30
CA GLU A 234 -18.24 14.26 -17.21
C GLU A 234 -19.05 13.03 -16.74
N GLU A 235 -18.83 11.87 -17.36
CA GLU A 235 -19.47 10.60 -16.97
C GLU A 235 -19.14 10.18 -15.53
N PHE A 236 -17.88 10.37 -15.10
CA PHE A 236 -17.49 10.07 -13.72
C PHE A 236 -18.17 11.02 -12.72
N VAL A 237 -18.34 12.29 -13.07
CA VAL A 237 -19.06 13.26 -12.24
C VAL A 237 -20.54 12.89 -12.13
N GLU A 238 -21.20 12.54 -13.23
CA GLU A 238 -22.60 12.10 -13.23
C GLU A 238 -22.82 10.85 -12.37
N LYS A 239 -21.84 9.93 -12.36
CA LYS A 239 -21.87 8.72 -11.52
C LYS A 239 -21.36 8.93 -10.10
N ASN A 240 -21.10 10.17 -9.68
CA ASN A 240 -20.56 10.53 -8.37
C ASN A 240 -19.19 9.88 -8.04
N MET A 241 -18.40 9.54 -9.06
CA MET A 241 -17.05 8.98 -8.96
C MET A 241 -16.00 10.10 -8.92
N LEU A 242 -16.14 11.02 -7.96
CA LEU A 242 -15.33 12.24 -7.85
C LEU A 242 -13.82 11.97 -7.69
N LYS A 243 -13.46 10.89 -6.99
CA LYS A 243 -12.05 10.53 -6.79
C LYS A 243 -11.35 10.16 -8.11
N ASP A 244 -12.02 9.36 -8.93
CA ASP A 244 -11.48 8.91 -10.22
C ASP A 244 -11.40 10.09 -11.20
N ALA A 245 -12.42 10.96 -11.21
CA ALA A 245 -12.40 12.20 -11.99
C ALA A 245 -11.23 13.11 -11.59
N TYR A 246 -10.99 13.28 -10.29
CA TYR A 246 -9.87 14.09 -9.78
C TYR A 246 -8.50 13.58 -10.24
N GLU A 247 -8.27 12.26 -10.17
CA GLU A 247 -7.00 11.67 -10.60
C GLU A 247 -6.75 11.89 -12.10
N ILE A 248 -7.80 11.76 -12.94
CA ILE A 248 -7.69 12.02 -14.38
C ILE A 248 -7.36 13.49 -14.65
N ILE A 249 -8.06 14.43 -14.01
CA ILE A 249 -7.81 15.87 -14.15
C ILE A 249 -6.36 16.20 -13.77
N LYS A 250 -5.87 15.64 -12.67
CA LYS A 250 -4.52 15.87 -12.16
C LYS A 250 -3.45 15.28 -13.09
N LYS A 251 -3.63 14.04 -13.54
CA LYS A 251 -2.66 13.31 -14.40
C LYS A 251 -2.49 13.97 -15.77
N ASN A 252 -3.57 14.57 -16.30
CA ASN A 252 -3.59 15.14 -17.65
C ASN A 252 -3.57 16.69 -17.66
N ASN A 253 -3.32 17.34 -16.52
CA ASN A 253 -3.26 18.81 -16.38
C ASN A 253 -4.54 19.56 -16.82
N LEU A 254 -5.72 18.95 -16.68
CA LEU A 254 -7.01 19.49 -17.13
C LEU A 254 -7.69 20.41 -16.10
N LYS A 255 -6.93 21.00 -15.17
CA LYS A 255 -7.48 21.81 -14.07
C LYS A 255 -8.24 23.04 -14.57
N GLN A 256 -7.76 23.67 -15.64
CA GLN A 256 -8.40 24.86 -16.23
C GLN A 256 -9.69 24.53 -16.96
N ASP A 257 -9.81 23.30 -17.48
CA ASP A 257 -11.00 22.84 -18.21
C ASP A 257 -12.15 22.46 -17.24
N PHE A 258 -11.81 22.01 -16.03
CA PHE A 258 -12.77 21.56 -15.03
C PHE A 258 -12.54 22.18 -13.63
N PRO A 259 -12.57 23.52 -13.48
CA PRO A 259 -12.30 24.18 -12.21
C PRO A 259 -13.33 23.81 -11.14
N ASP A 260 -14.62 23.72 -11.50
CA ASP A 260 -15.71 23.41 -10.58
C ASP A 260 -15.66 21.95 -10.12
N VAL A 261 -15.42 21.01 -11.03
CA VAL A 261 -15.27 19.59 -10.69
C VAL A 261 -14.06 19.40 -9.78
N TYR A 262 -12.93 20.06 -10.10
CA TYR A 262 -11.72 19.99 -9.29
C TYR A 262 -11.96 20.51 -7.87
N LYS A 263 -12.71 21.61 -7.73
CA LYS A 263 -13.14 22.15 -6.43
C LYS A 263 -14.06 21.17 -5.68
N ARG A 264 -15.12 20.68 -6.31
CA ARG A 264 -16.07 19.71 -5.72
C ARG A 264 -15.37 18.42 -5.25
N CYS A 265 -14.37 17.95 -6.00
CA CYS A 265 -13.58 16.77 -5.61
C CYS A 265 -12.75 17.03 -4.34
N LYS A 266 -12.14 18.22 -4.23
CA LYS A 266 -11.40 18.62 -3.02
C LYS A 266 -12.33 18.75 -1.82
N GLU A 267 -13.47 19.41 -1.98
CA GLU A 267 -14.49 19.56 -0.92
C GLU A 267 -15.01 18.19 -0.45
N SER A 268 -15.36 17.28 -1.37
CA SER A 268 -15.80 15.92 -1.03
C SER A 268 -14.72 15.14 -0.27
N SER A 269 -13.45 15.27 -0.68
CA SER A 269 -12.34 14.67 0.05
C SER A 269 -12.15 15.28 1.45
N LEU A 270 -12.34 16.59 1.62
CA LEU A 270 -12.23 17.25 2.92
C LEU A 270 -13.38 16.84 3.84
N LYS A 271 -14.61 16.81 3.34
CA LYS A 271 -15.78 16.31 4.06
C LYS A 271 -15.56 14.89 4.58
N ASN A 272 -15.05 13.99 3.75
CA ASN A 272 -14.77 12.61 4.16
C ASN A 272 -13.72 12.53 5.29
N LEU A 273 -12.72 13.41 5.29
CA LEU A 273 -11.72 13.48 6.36
C LEU A 273 -12.30 14.07 7.65
N ALA A 274 -13.11 15.12 7.53
CA ALA A 274 -13.80 15.77 8.64
C ALA A 274 -14.78 14.80 9.34
N GLU A 275 -15.59 14.07 8.57
CA GLU A 275 -16.49 13.01 9.09
C GLU A 275 -15.73 11.91 9.84
N LYS A 276 -14.45 11.69 9.53
CA LYS A 276 -13.56 10.73 10.22
C LYS A 276 -12.80 11.35 11.39
N GLY A 277 -13.04 12.63 11.72
CA GLY A 277 -12.32 13.37 12.76
C GLY A 277 -10.83 13.61 12.42
N CYS A 278 -10.43 13.50 11.16
CA CYS A 278 -9.04 13.63 10.72
C CYS A 278 -8.72 15.08 10.33
N TRP A 279 -8.92 16.02 11.27
CA TRP A 279 -8.90 17.46 11.01
C TRP A 279 -7.54 17.99 10.54
N ASP A 280 -6.45 17.59 11.19
CA ASP A 280 -5.10 18.06 10.82
C ASP A 280 -4.67 17.53 9.44
N VAL A 281 -5.14 16.34 9.06
CA VAL A 281 -4.93 15.77 7.72
C VAL A 281 -5.73 16.55 6.67
N ALA A 282 -6.94 17.00 7.03
CA ALA A 282 -7.74 17.85 6.17
C ALA A 282 -7.08 19.22 5.98
N GLU A 283 -6.63 19.85 7.08
CA GLU A 283 -5.88 21.12 7.10
C GLU A 283 -4.64 21.05 6.20
N ALA A 284 -3.81 20.02 6.36
CA ALA A 284 -2.61 19.82 5.55
C ALA A 284 -2.91 19.65 4.04
N ARG A 285 -4.08 19.15 3.65
CA ARG A 285 -4.47 18.98 2.23
C ARG A 285 -4.95 20.26 1.56
N ILE A 286 -5.30 21.28 2.34
CA ILE A 286 -5.86 22.54 1.83
C ILE A 286 -4.78 23.37 1.13
N ASN A 287 -3.48 23.18 1.46
CA ASN A 287 -2.36 23.91 0.85
C ASN A 287 -2.58 25.43 0.82
N ASN A 288 -3.07 26.02 1.93
CA ASN A 288 -3.37 27.45 2.10
C ASN A 288 -4.49 28.02 1.18
N ASP A 289 -5.34 27.18 0.61
CA ASP A 289 -6.54 27.64 -0.10
C ASP A 289 -7.60 28.15 0.90
N ARG A 290 -7.81 29.48 0.93
CA ARG A 290 -8.70 30.15 1.88
C ARG A 290 -10.13 29.62 1.83
N GLN A 291 -10.67 29.35 0.64
CA GLN A 291 -12.06 28.87 0.50
C GLN A 291 -12.25 27.47 1.07
N LEU A 292 -11.27 26.59 0.86
CA LEU A 292 -11.30 25.24 1.43
C LEU A 292 -11.05 25.25 2.94
N MET A 293 -10.30 26.24 3.45
CA MET A 293 -10.13 26.44 4.89
C MET A 293 -11.42 26.89 5.55
N GLU A 294 -12.13 27.85 4.95
CA GLU A 294 -13.47 28.28 5.40
C GLU A 294 -14.46 27.09 5.38
N TYR A 295 -14.41 26.24 4.34
CA TYR A 295 -15.20 25.01 4.29
C TYR A 295 -14.85 24.01 5.39
N LEU A 296 -13.57 23.85 5.75
CA LEU A 296 -13.15 22.99 6.85
C LEU A 296 -13.65 23.51 8.21
N VAL A 297 -13.60 24.83 8.42
CA VAL A 297 -14.16 25.49 9.60
C VAL A 297 -15.66 25.27 9.69
N TYR A 298 -16.39 25.42 8.58
CA TYR A 298 -17.82 25.12 8.51
C TYR A 298 -18.12 23.66 8.90
N LEU A 299 -17.36 22.70 8.36
CA LEU A 299 -17.51 21.28 8.71
C LEU A 299 -17.24 20.99 10.19
N ALA A 300 -16.24 21.66 10.79
CA ALA A 300 -15.95 21.53 12.22
C ALA A 300 -17.08 22.11 13.08
N MET A 301 -17.66 23.23 12.67
CA MET A 301 -18.80 23.86 13.33
C MET A 301 -20.07 22.99 13.26
N GLU A 302 -20.42 22.48 12.07
CA GLU A 302 -21.56 21.55 11.91
C GLU A 302 -21.41 20.27 12.74
N ALA A 303 -20.17 19.78 12.88
CA ALA A 303 -19.88 18.59 13.66
C ALA A 303 -19.72 18.86 15.16
N GLY A 304 -19.92 20.10 15.62
CA GLY A 304 -19.89 20.49 17.04
C GLY A 304 -18.50 20.62 17.66
N TYR A 305 -17.42 20.67 16.86
CA TYR A 305 -16.04 20.80 17.33
C TYR A 305 -15.66 22.28 17.53
N THR A 306 -16.28 22.95 18.50
CA THR A 306 -16.07 24.38 18.81
C THR A 306 -14.60 24.73 19.07
N GLU A 307 -13.87 23.88 19.79
CA GLU A 307 -12.43 24.08 20.01
C GLU A 307 -11.60 24.08 18.72
N LYS A 308 -11.96 23.22 17.76
CA LYS A 308 -11.22 23.12 16.48
C LYS A 308 -11.55 24.29 15.57
N VAL A 309 -12.79 24.80 15.62
CA VAL A 309 -13.19 26.05 14.95
C VAL A 309 -12.33 27.20 15.46
N ASP A 310 -12.23 27.37 16.78
CA ASP A 310 -11.43 28.44 17.38
C ASP A 310 -9.94 28.33 17.00
N GLU A 311 -9.38 27.12 17.05
CA GLU A 311 -7.99 26.87 16.65
C GLU A 311 -7.72 27.24 15.18
N LEU A 312 -8.60 26.83 14.26
CA LEU A 312 -8.47 27.12 12.84
C LEU A 312 -8.66 28.61 12.54
N CYS A 313 -9.64 29.26 13.17
CA CYS A 313 -9.87 30.70 13.05
C CYS A 313 -8.66 31.51 13.54
N GLN A 314 -8.08 31.14 14.68
CA GLN A 314 -6.91 31.81 15.22
C GLN A 314 -5.67 31.59 14.34
N ARG A 315 -5.41 30.34 13.92
CA ARG A 315 -4.22 29.97 13.15
C ARG A 315 -4.18 30.63 11.76
N TYR A 316 -5.34 30.78 11.13
CA TYR A 316 -5.45 31.32 9.77
C TYR A 316 -6.02 32.74 9.70
N SER A 317 -6.20 33.41 10.85
CA SER A 317 -6.78 34.76 10.93
C SER A 317 -8.10 34.87 10.16
N LEU A 318 -8.96 33.85 10.31
CA LEU A 318 -10.31 33.86 9.74
C LEU A 318 -11.24 34.52 10.74
N ASP A 319 -12.02 35.52 10.31
CA ASP A 319 -13.06 36.12 11.13
C ASP A 319 -14.01 35.00 11.60
N ARG A 320 -14.26 34.92 12.91
CA ARG A 320 -15.23 33.96 13.45
C ARG A 320 -16.55 34.18 12.73
N PHE A 321 -17.04 33.18 12.00
CA PHE A 321 -18.38 33.16 11.42
C PHE A 321 -19.42 33.11 12.56
N LEU A 322 -19.64 34.23 13.25
CA LEU A 322 -20.52 34.32 14.42
C LEU A 322 -22.02 34.47 14.08
N ASP A 323 -22.41 34.51 12.80
CA ASP A 323 -23.79 34.80 12.40
C ASP A 323 -24.50 33.67 11.64
N ILE A 324 -24.26 32.41 12.03
CA ILE A 324 -25.17 31.31 11.66
C ILE A 324 -25.79 30.76 12.94
N LYS A 325 -27.02 31.19 13.23
CA LYS A 325 -27.88 30.51 14.21
C LYS A 325 -28.06 29.07 13.75
N LEU A 326 -27.35 28.13 14.37
CA LEU A 326 -27.60 26.71 14.16
C LEU A 326 -29.05 26.39 14.58
N PRO A 327 -29.83 25.67 13.77
CA PRO A 327 -31.02 25.00 14.26
C PRO A 327 -30.58 23.96 15.28
N GLU A 328 -31.14 24.03 16.49
CA GLU A 328 -31.04 23.00 17.52
C GLU A 328 -31.50 21.66 16.93
N THR A 329 -30.56 20.90 16.37
CA THR A 329 -30.79 19.51 16.01
C THR A 329 -30.16 18.67 17.08
N THR A 330 -30.99 17.84 17.67
CA THR A 330 -30.72 16.95 18.81
C THR A 330 -29.63 15.95 18.41
N ILE A 331 -28.37 16.33 18.56
CA ILE A 331 -27.25 15.40 18.52
C ILE A 331 -27.38 14.55 19.78
N GLN A 332 -27.53 13.23 19.62
CA GLN A 332 -27.30 12.31 20.75
C GLN A 332 -25.84 12.48 21.16
N GLU A 333 -25.60 13.31 22.17
CA GLU A 333 -24.29 13.52 22.79
C GLU A 333 -23.81 12.18 23.37
N GLY A 334 -22.90 11.52 22.67
CA GLY A 334 -22.12 10.44 23.26
C GLY A 334 -21.22 11.03 24.34
N ARG A 335 -21.33 10.52 25.57
CA ARG A 335 -20.46 10.91 26.68
C ARG A 335 -19.00 10.55 26.37
N TYR A 336 -18.09 11.52 26.45
CA TYR A 336 -16.66 11.31 26.35
C TYR A 336 -16.01 11.14 27.74
N LEU A 337 -14.94 10.36 27.81
CA LEU A 337 -14.20 10.13 29.04
C LEU A 337 -13.32 11.34 29.40
N HIS A 338 -13.53 11.93 30.58
CA HIS A 338 -12.71 13.02 31.12
C HIS A 338 -11.59 12.50 32.05
N LEU A 339 -10.46 13.23 32.12
CA LEU A 339 -9.32 12.88 32.98
C LEU A 339 -9.72 12.75 34.46
N ASP A 340 -10.63 13.59 34.92
CA ASP A 340 -11.10 13.61 36.31
C ASP A 340 -11.80 12.31 36.71
N GLU A 341 -12.35 11.56 35.74
CA GLU A 341 -12.99 10.26 35.96
C GLU A 341 -11.96 9.11 36.12
N LEU A 342 -10.70 9.35 35.76
CA LEU A 342 -9.64 8.34 35.78
C LEU A 342 -8.79 8.35 37.07
N LEU A 343 -9.11 9.19 38.07
CA LEU A 343 -8.42 9.25 39.37
C LEU A 343 -6.88 9.36 39.28
N VAL A 344 -6.39 10.02 38.22
CA VAL A 344 -4.96 10.24 38.02
C VAL A 344 -4.53 11.39 38.92
N GLU A 345 -3.56 11.11 39.79
CA GLU A 345 -3.03 12.09 40.74
C GLU A 345 -2.10 13.08 40.02
N ASP A 346 -1.21 12.57 39.16
CA ASP A 346 -0.20 13.41 38.48
C ASP A 346 0.06 12.98 37.03
N ILE A 347 0.29 13.97 36.17
CA ILE A 347 0.83 13.83 34.82
C ILE A 347 2.18 14.53 34.79
N ILE A 348 3.25 13.78 34.52
CA ILE A 348 4.63 14.25 34.61
C ILE A 348 5.25 14.26 33.21
N TRP A 349 5.67 15.43 32.75
CA TRP A 349 6.47 15.58 31.54
C TRP A 349 7.93 15.24 31.85
N VAL A 350 8.52 14.35 31.06
CA VAL A 350 9.88 13.85 31.24
C VAL A 350 10.70 14.22 30.02
N ASP A 351 11.57 15.21 30.18
CA ASP A 351 12.42 15.71 29.10
C ASP A 351 13.86 16.01 29.53
N GLU A 352 14.25 15.58 30.74
CA GLU A 352 15.58 15.74 31.32
C GLU A 352 16.02 14.49 32.09
N VAL A 353 17.32 14.42 32.44
CA VAL A 353 17.96 13.26 33.10
C VAL A 353 17.31 12.94 34.45
N GLU A 354 17.07 13.94 35.29
CA GLU A 354 16.49 13.74 36.61
C GLU A 354 15.07 13.15 36.49
N GLY A 355 14.26 13.72 35.59
CA GLY A 355 12.93 13.20 35.29
C GLY A 355 12.94 11.75 34.77
N LEU A 356 13.93 11.37 33.96
CA LEU A 356 14.11 10.00 33.49
C LEU A 356 14.36 9.02 34.65
N LEU A 357 15.25 9.39 35.56
CA LEU A 357 15.62 8.56 36.71
C LEU A 357 14.45 8.43 37.69
N ASP A 358 13.77 9.53 37.99
CA ASP A 358 12.61 9.57 38.87
C ASP A 358 11.44 8.75 38.30
N ALA A 359 11.15 8.91 37.02
CA ALA A 359 10.13 8.12 36.34
C ALA A 359 10.47 6.62 36.37
N THR A 360 11.74 6.27 36.11
CA THR A 360 12.19 4.88 36.11
C THR A 360 12.08 4.25 37.50
N SER A 361 12.55 4.95 38.54
CA SER A 361 12.44 4.48 39.92
C SER A 361 10.98 4.34 40.35
N HIS A 362 10.11 5.26 39.93
CA HIS A 362 8.69 5.17 40.24
C HIS A 362 8.06 3.96 39.55
N ILE A 363 8.31 3.78 38.25
CA ILE A 363 7.75 2.71 37.42
C ILE A 363 8.20 1.31 37.88
N ASP A 364 9.46 1.13 38.30
CA ASP A 364 9.96 -0.16 38.81
C ASP A 364 9.22 -0.63 40.08
N GLY A 365 8.58 0.30 40.80
CA GLY A 365 7.70 -0.03 41.93
C GLY A 365 6.35 -0.66 41.55
N PHE A 366 5.97 -0.65 40.27
CA PHE A 366 4.67 -1.15 39.80
C PHE A 366 4.79 -2.47 39.06
N LYS A 367 3.85 -3.39 39.35
CA LYS A 367 3.77 -4.69 38.66
C LYS A 367 3.15 -4.60 37.27
N VAL A 368 2.37 -3.56 36.99
CA VAL A 368 1.63 -3.37 35.73
C VAL A 368 1.74 -1.91 35.33
N VAL A 369 2.09 -1.66 34.07
CA VAL A 369 2.09 -0.33 33.46
C VAL A 369 1.37 -0.33 32.11
N GLY A 370 0.75 0.79 31.74
CA GLY A 370 0.19 1.03 30.41
C GLY A 370 1.19 1.75 29.51
N LEU A 371 1.24 1.39 28.23
CA LEU A 371 2.10 1.99 27.21
C LEU A 371 1.27 2.54 26.05
N ASP A 372 1.67 3.71 25.56
CA ASP A 372 1.17 4.29 24.31
C ASP A 372 2.24 5.17 23.66
N CYS A 373 2.10 5.43 22.36
CA CYS A 373 3.05 6.20 21.57
C CYS A 373 2.32 7.13 20.60
N GLU A 374 2.84 8.34 20.43
CA GLU A 374 2.26 9.32 19.53
C GLU A 374 3.30 9.92 18.60
N TRP A 375 2.92 10.11 17.34
CA TRP A 375 3.77 10.68 16.29
C TRP A 375 2.97 11.47 15.30
N LYS A 376 3.63 12.44 14.67
CA LYS A 376 3.05 13.21 13.58
C LYS A 376 2.60 12.29 12.42
N PRO A 377 1.37 12.41 11.89
CA PRO A 377 0.95 11.65 10.73
C PRO A 377 1.75 11.97 9.46
N ASN A 378 1.90 10.98 8.58
CA ASN A 378 2.44 11.20 7.25
C ASN A 378 1.35 11.75 6.33
N TYR A 379 1.43 13.03 5.99
CA TYR A 379 0.46 13.69 5.11
C TYR A 379 0.71 13.41 3.62
N VAL A 380 1.91 12.93 3.26
CA VAL A 380 2.32 12.65 1.87
C VAL A 380 2.46 11.15 1.64
N LYS A 381 1.71 10.62 0.66
CA LYS A 381 1.77 9.19 0.32
C LYS A 381 3.16 8.83 -0.21
N GLY A 382 3.83 7.88 0.45
CA GLY A 382 5.17 7.41 0.08
C GLY A 382 6.32 8.17 0.76
N SER A 383 6.04 9.12 1.66
CA SER A 383 7.08 9.72 2.50
C SER A 383 7.65 8.70 3.49
N LYS A 384 8.87 8.96 3.98
CA LYS A 384 9.40 8.21 5.12
C LYS A 384 8.46 8.36 6.33
N PRO A 385 8.30 7.32 7.16
CA PRO A 385 7.55 7.44 8.40
C PRO A 385 8.17 8.50 9.33
N ASN A 386 7.34 9.39 9.88
CA ASN A 386 7.78 10.29 10.95
C ASN A 386 8.18 9.49 12.19
N LYS A 387 9.07 10.07 13.01
CA LYS A 387 9.55 9.44 14.23
C LYS A 387 8.49 9.48 15.34
N VAL A 388 8.54 8.49 16.24
CA VAL A 388 7.79 8.56 17.51
C VAL A 388 8.20 9.83 18.23
N SER A 389 7.23 10.68 18.56
CA SER A 389 7.51 12.00 19.14
C SER A 389 7.48 11.97 20.66
N ILE A 390 6.53 11.21 21.22
CA ILE A 390 6.42 10.96 22.65
C ILE A 390 6.08 9.50 22.91
N MET A 391 6.52 9.00 24.06
CA MET A 391 6.09 7.72 24.62
C MET A 391 5.47 7.96 25.98
N GLN A 392 4.29 7.38 26.21
CA GLN A 392 3.60 7.50 27.48
C GLN A 392 3.69 6.20 28.25
N ILE A 393 3.98 6.30 29.55
CA ILE A 393 3.96 5.17 30.48
C ILE A 393 3.09 5.53 31.68
N ALA A 394 1.99 4.82 31.84
CA ALA A 394 1.04 5.01 32.92
C ALA A 394 1.21 3.95 34.01
N SER A 395 1.30 4.40 35.25
CA SER A 395 1.03 3.61 36.45
C SER A 395 -0.42 3.81 36.91
N GLU A 396 -0.83 3.16 38.00
CA GLU A 396 -2.22 3.25 38.50
C GLU A 396 -2.63 4.67 38.89
N LYS A 397 -1.66 5.51 39.30
CA LYS A 397 -1.90 6.85 39.84
C LYS A 397 -1.21 7.97 39.09
N LYS A 398 -0.13 7.67 38.36
CA LYS A 398 0.69 8.67 37.64
C LYS A 398 0.92 8.28 36.19
N ALA A 399 0.92 9.26 35.30
CA ALA A 399 1.33 9.10 33.92
C ALA A 399 2.60 9.90 33.63
N PHE A 400 3.56 9.27 32.95
CA PHE A 400 4.80 9.89 32.51
C PHE A 400 4.77 10.04 30.99
N ILE A 401 5.17 11.21 30.50
CA ILE A 401 5.26 11.50 29.07
C ILE A 401 6.71 11.79 28.74
N PHE A 402 7.35 10.84 28.06
CA PHE A 402 8.73 10.94 27.66
C PHE A 402 8.83 11.70 26.33
N ASP A 403 9.50 12.86 26.34
CA ASP A 403 9.82 13.59 25.11
C ASP A 403 10.97 12.90 24.38
N LEU A 404 10.64 11.88 23.59
CA LEU A 404 11.64 11.09 22.87
C LEU A 404 12.43 11.90 21.85
N ILE A 405 11.94 13.07 21.41
CA ILE A 405 12.71 13.93 20.49
C ILE A 405 13.86 14.59 21.25
N LYS A 406 13.54 15.27 22.37
CA LYS A 406 14.55 15.97 23.18
C LYS A 406 15.49 14.98 23.87
N LEU A 407 14.95 13.98 24.55
CA LEU A 407 15.74 13.01 25.32
C LEU A 407 16.71 12.20 24.46
N HIS A 408 16.30 11.81 23.25
CA HIS A 408 17.18 11.11 22.31
C HIS A 408 18.32 12.01 21.81
N SER A 409 18.02 13.30 21.59
CA SER A 409 19.02 14.26 21.10
C SER A 409 20.04 14.64 22.17
N GLU A 410 19.61 14.75 23.42
CA GLU A 410 20.44 15.30 24.50
C GLU A 410 21.11 14.21 25.37
N VAL A 411 20.37 13.14 25.69
CA VAL A 411 20.78 12.12 26.68
C VAL A 411 20.45 10.69 26.23
N PRO A 412 20.91 10.27 25.02
CA PRO A 412 20.50 9.00 24.41
C PRO A 412 20.88 7.76 25.24
N ASP A 413 22.06 7.75 25.87
CA ASP A 413 22.53 6.60 26.64
C ASP A 413 21.69 6.39 27.91
N THR A 414 21.43 7.48 28.66
CA THR A 414 20.56 7.42 29.85
C THR A 414 19.13 7.06 29.48
N LEU A 415 18.61 7.59 28.38
CA LEU A 415 17.31 7.20 27.84
C LEU A 415 17.25 5.69 27.54
N ASP A 416 18.28 5.16 26.87
CA ASP A 416 18.36 3.74 26.52
C ASP A 416 18.40 2.86 27.77
N ASP A 417 19.22 3.22 28.76
CA ASP A 417 19.36 2.47 30.01
C ASP A 417 18.06 2.47 30.82
N CYS A 418 17.43 3.64 31.01
CA CYS A 418 16.17 3.79 31.74
C CYS A 418 15.02 3.02 31.07
N LEU A 419 14.83 3.18 29.77
CA LEU A 419 13.77 2.45 29.05
C LEU A 419 14.08 0.96 28.93
N THR A 420 15.35 0.56 28.83
CA THR A 420 15.73 -0.87 28.89
C THR A 420 15.33 -1.47 30.23
N HIS A 421 15.61 -0.76 31.33
CA HIS A 421 15.23 -1.19 32.68
C HIS A 421 13.73 -1.45 32.79
N ILE A 422 12.88 -0.60 32.21
CA ILE A 422 11.42 -0.75 32.25
C ILE A 422 10.92 -1.83 31.27
N LEU A 423 11.30 -1.71 30.00
CA LEU A 423 10.73 -2.50 28.90
C LEU A 423 11.21 -3.95 28.90
N MET A 424 12.44 -4.21 29.37
CA MET A 424 12.98 -5.56 29.52
C MET A 424 12.83 -6.13 30.93
N SER A 425 12.16 -5.44 31.86
CA SER A 425 11.94 -5.98 33.19
C SER A 425 10.97 -7.18 33.16
N PRO A 426 11.36 -8.36 33.67
CA PRO A 426 10.46 -9.49 33.88
C PRO A 426 9.55 -9.31 35.09
N ARG A 427 9.66 -8.20 35.83
CA ARG A 427 8.81 -7.90 37.00
C ARG A 427 7.60 -7.04 36.66
N ILE A 428 7.66 -6.36 35.52
CA ILE A 428 6.66 -5.38 35.09
C ILE A 428 5.92 -5.93 33.88
N LEU A 429 4.61 -6.12 34.01
CA LEU A 429 3.71 -6.38 32.88
C LEU A 429 3.40 -5.06 32.16
N LYS A 430 3.77 -4.98 30.88
CA LYS A 430 3.46 -3.84 30.02
C LYS A 430 2.17 -4.13 29.25
N LEU A 431 1.16 -3.27 29.41
CA LEU A 431 -0.09 -3.33 28.67
C LEU A 431 -0.05 -2.30 27.56
N GLY A 432 -0.47 -2.65 26.35
CA GLY A 432 -0.65 -1.70 25.24
C GLY A 432 -1.81 -2.12 24.36
N TYR A 433 -2.34 -1.23 23.51
CA TYR A 433 -3.43 -1.58 22.59
C TYR A 433 -2.97 -1.47 21.14
N ASN A 434 -2.92 -2.60 20.43
CA ASN A 434 -2.31 -2.69 19.10
C ASN A 434 -0.83 -2.23 19.10
N PHE A 435 -0.15 -2.43 20.23
CA PHE A 435 1.20 -1.94 20.51
C PHE A 435 2.27 -2.59 19.61
N GLN A 436 1.92 -3.68 18.92
CA GLN A 436 2.79 -4.27 17.91
C GLN A 436 3.10 -3.27 16.77
N CYS A 437 2.20 -2.34 16.45
CA CYS A 437 2.50 -1.27 15.51
C CYS A 437 3.52 -0.28 16.09
N ASP A 438 3.34 0.11 17.35
CA ASP A 438 4.17 1.07 18.07
C ASP A 438 5.59 0.57 18.26
N THR A 439 5.79 -0.70 18.64
CA THR A 439 7.13 -1.32 18.73
C THR A 439 7.92 -1.22 17.42
N ARG A 440 7.29 -1.46 16.27
CA ARG A 440 7.94 -1.32 14.96
C ARG A 440 8.28 0.13 14.66
N GLN A 441 7.39 1.06 15.01
CA GLN A 441 7.58 2.49 14.79
C GLN A 441 8.71 3.04 15.68
N LEU A 442 8.78 2.64 16.95
CA LEU A 442 9.86 2.97 17.89
C LEU A 442 11.23 2.47 17.38
N ALA A 443 11.32 1.19 17.02
CA ALA A 443 12.57 0.60 16.51
C ALA A 443 13.05 1.23 15.19
N GLN A 444 12.12 1.70 14.34
CA GLN A 444 12.45 2.44 13.12
C GLN A 444 12.85 3.90 13.39
N SER A 445 12.26 4.52 14.42
CA SER A 445 12.51 5.92 14.77
C SER A 445 13.90 6.13 15.39
N TYR A 446 14.33 5.12 16.18
CA TYR A 446 15.55 5.15 16.98
C TYR A 446 16.32 3.81 16.90
N PRO A 447 16.83 3.42 15.71
CA PRO A 447 17.48 2.12 15.49
C PRO A 447 18.75 1.87 16.34
N GLU A 448 19.38 2.94 16.81
CA GLU A 448 20.54 2.93 17.70
C GLU A 448 20.18 2.49 19.13
N LEU A 449 18.98 2.82 19.63
CA LEU A 449 18.55 2.49 20.98
C LEU A 449 18.23 0.99 21.09
N LYS A 450 18.74 0.35 22.13
CA LYS A 450 18.54 -1.09 22.38
C LYS A 450 17.20 -1.36 23.06
N CYS A 451 16.69 -0.41 23.84
CA CYS A 451 15.45 -0.52 24.61
C CYS A 451 14.22 -0.85 23.74
N PHE A 452 14.21 -0.45 22.47
CA PHE A 452 13.10 -0.68 21.54
C PHE A 452 13.25 -1.94 20.67
N LYS A 453 14.30 -2.75 20.88
CA LYS A 453 14.53 -3.97 20.10
C LYS A 453 13.83 -5.19 20.69
N ASN A 454 13.72 -5.25 22.01
CA ASN A 454 13.13 -6.38 22.74
C ASN A 454 12.24 -5.86 23.87
N TYR A 455 11.17 -6.61 24.16
CA TYR A 455 10.23 -6.32 25.24
C TYR A 455 9.97 -7.63 25.99
N GLU A 456 10.10 -7.62 27.31
CA GLU A 456 9.64 -8.75 28.15
C GLU A 456 8.23 -8.45 28.67
N LEU A 457 7.41 -9.47 28.95
CA LEU A 457 6.06 -9.29 29.53
C LEU A 457 5.22 -8.15 28.89
N LEU A 458 5.17 -8.09 27.57
CA LEU A 458 4.30 -7.17 26.83
C LEU A 458 3.01 -7.88 26.43
N LEU A 459 1.87 -7.36 26.87
CA LEU A 459 0.54 -7.86 26.55
C LEU A 459 -0.24 -6.84 25.72
N ASP A 460 -0.51 -7.22 24.47
CA ASP A 460 -1.36 -6.43 23.59
C ASP A 460 -2.83 -6.75 23.86
N ILE A 461 -3.54 -5.76 24.40
CA ILE A 461 -4.95 -5.84 24.79
C ILE A 461 -5.85 -6.16 23.60
N GLN A 462 -5.50 -5.74 22.38
CA GLN A 462 -6.31 -6.03 21.19
C GLN A 462 -6.43 -7.54 20.96
N ASN A 463 -5.38 -8.31 21.27
CA ASN A 463 -5.36 -9.76 21.11
C ASN A 463 -6.27 -10.49 22.13
N ILE A 464 -6.60 -9.84 23.25
CA ILE A 464 -7.48 -10.39 24.28
C ILE A 464 -8.95 -10.22 23.87
N PHE A 465 -9.33 -9.00 23.48
CA PHE A 465 -10.73 -8.66 23.25
C PHE A 465 -11.25 -9.05 21.85
N LYS A 466 -10.35 -9.44 20.91
CA LYS A 466 -10.65 -9.98 19.56
C LYS A 466 -11.83 -9.29 18.86
N GLU A 467 -12.02 -7.99 19.05
CA GLU A 467 -13.18 -7.30 18.47
C GLU A 467 -12.96 -7.12 16.96
N PRO A 468 -13.83 -7.70 16.10
CA PRO A 468 -13.64 -7.61 14.66
C PRO A 468 -13.90 -6.19 14.11
N ARG A 469 -14.55 -5.31 14.88
CA ARG A 469 -14.90 -3.93 14.49
C ARG A 469 -14.95 -2.98 15.70
N GLY A 470 -13.92 -2.17 15.89
CA GLY A 470 -13.90 -1.11 16.90
C GLY A 470 -12.51 -0.93 17.50
N GLY A 471 -11.95 0.27 17.44
CA GLY A 471 -10.68 0.60 18.10
C GLY A 471 -10.84 0.81 19.61
N LEU A 472 -9.77 1.27 20.29
CA LEU A 472 -9.75 1.51 21.74
C LEU A 472 -10.95 2.31 22.26
N ALA A 473 -11.43 3.30 21.50
CA ALA A 473 -12.60 4.11 21.86
C ALA A 473 -13.89 3.29 22.05
N ARG A 474 -14.12 2.27 21.21
CA ARG A 474 -15.28 1.38 21.34
C ARG A 474 -15.13 0.43 22.52
N LEU A 475 -13.91 -0.04 22.74
CA LEU A 475 -13.59 -0.86 23.91
C LEU A 475 -13.81 -0.06 25.21
N THR A 476 -13.44 1.22 25.21
CA THR A 476 -13.65 2.15 26.31
C THR A 476 -15.13 2.38 26.57
N GLU A 477 -15.90 2.66 25.51
CA GLU A 477 -17.35 2.82 25.62
C GLU A 477 -18.04 1.57 26.18
N LYS A 478 -17.62 0.38 25.74
CA LYS A 478 -18.17 -0.89 26.21
C LYS A 478 -17.87 -1.17 27.68
N ILE A 479 -16.71 -0.74 28.17
CA ILE A 479 -16.21 -1.08 29.51
C ILE A 479 -16.57 0.01 30.53
N LEU A 480 -16.50 1.29 30.14
CA LEU A 480 -16.69 2.45 31.03
C LEU A 480 -17.97 3.24 30.73
N GLY A 481 -18.69 2.93 29.65
CA GLY A 481 -19.90 3.67 29.25
C GLY A 481 -19.63 5.05 28.65
N ALA A 482 -18.37 5.38 28.36
CA ALA A 482 -17.95 6.63 27.73
C ALA A 482 -16.91 6.36 26.63
N SER A 483 -17.02 7.07 25.50
CA SER A 483 -16.10 6.90 24.37
C SER A 483 -14.84 7.75 24.53
N LEU A 484 -13.79 7.42 23.77
CA LEU A 484 -12.59 8.26 23.70
C LEU A 484 -12.78 9.37 22.66
N ASN A 485 -12.38 10.58 23.03
CA ASN A 485 -12.37 11.71 22.12
C ASN A 485 -11.28 11.50 21.04
N LYS A 486 -11.69 11.36 19.77
CA LYS A 486 -10.79 11.07 18.63
C LYS A 486 -10.29 12.29 17.89
N THR A 487 -10.68 13.50 18.30
CA THR A 487 -10.51 14.74 17.53
C THR A 487 -9.06 15.02 17.14
N ARG A 488 -8.09 14.52 17.90
CA ARG A 488 -6.68 14.92 17.78
C ARG A 488 -5.70 13.74 17.70
N ARG A 489 -6.17 12.53 17.37
CA ARG A 489 -5.33 11.35 17.09
C ARG A 489 -4.31 11.60 15.98
N ASN A 490 -4.58 12.57 15.09
CA ASN A 490 -3.75 12.88 13.95
C ASN A 490 -3.06 14.25 14.06
N SER A 491 -2.73 14.71 15.28
CA SER A 491 -2.10 16.02 15.48
C SER A 491 -0.59 16.01 15.21
N ASN A 492 0.02 17.20 15.09
CA ASN A 492 1.47 17.32 14.98
C ASN A 492 2.14 17.17 16.36
N TRP A 493 2.45 15.93 16.74
CA TRP A 493 3.11 15.60 18.00
C TRP A 493 4.59 16.00 18.09
N GLU A 494 5.20 16.51 17.02
CA GLU A 494 6.55 17.09 17.03
C GLU A 494 6.57 18.54 17.54
N GLN A 495 5.40 19.19 17.66
CA GLN A 495 5.32 20.59 18.11
C GLN A 495 5.81 20.73 19.57
N ARG A 496 6.63 21.74 19.85
CA ARG A 496 7.07 22.10 21.20
C ARG A 496 6.89 23.60 21.47
N PRO A 497 6.30 24.01 22.62
CA PRO A 497 5.63 23.14 23.60
C PRO A 497 4.36 22.49 23.02
N LEU A 498 3.92 21.37 23.60
CA LEU A 498 2.62 20.78 23.25
C LEU A 498 1.49 21.73 23.65
N THR A 499 0.40 21.71 22.88
CA THR A 499 -0.79 22.50 23.22
C THR A 499 -1.52 21.89 24.45
N PRO A 500 -2.22 22.68 25.28
CA PRO A 500 -2.99 22.15 26.41
C PRO A 500 -3.95 21.02 26.01
N ASN A 501 -4.49 21.08 24.80
CA ASN A 501 -5.42 20.08 24.28
C ASN A 501 -4.71 18.79 23.81
N GLN A 502 -3.43 18.86 23.40
CA GLN A 502 -2.61 17.65 23.17
C GLN A 502 -2.27 16.95 24.50
N VAL A 503 -2.07 17.72 25.56
CA VAL A 503 -1.91 17.18 26.92
C VAL A 503 -3.22 16.52 27.38
N MET A 504 -4.39 17.07 27.06
CA MET A 504 -5.67 16.44 27.46
C MET A 504 -5.93 15.06 26.82
N LEU A 505 -5.29 14.73 25.69
CA LEU A 505 -5.36 13.42 25.04
C LEU A 505 -4.63 12.30 25.80
N ILE A 506 -4.08 12.61 26.97
CA ILE A 506 -3.50 11.61 27.86
C ILE A 506 -4.57 10.64 28.41
N SER A 507 -5.81 11.11 28.56
CA SER A 507 -6.95 10.32 29.07
C SER A 507 -7.17 8.98 28.33
N PRO A 508 -7.21 8.95 26.98
CA PRO A 508 -7.23 7.73 26.18
C PRO A 508 -6.25 6.61 26.53
N PHE A 509 -5.02 6.91 26.96
CA PHE A 509 -4.00 5.87 27.19
C PHE A 509 -3.93 5.40 28.64
N LEU A 510 -4.28 6.26 29.60
CA LEU A 510 -4.50 5.88 31.01
C LEU A 510 -5.54 4.76 31.12
N PHE A 511 -6.45 4.68 30.15
CA PHE A 511 -7.40 3.57 30.05
C PHE A 511 -6.72 2.18 29.95
N VAL A 512 -5.57 2.08 29.28
CA VAL A 512 -4.86 0.79 29.09
C VAL A 512 -4.49 0.16 30.44
N ILE A 513 -4.16 0.97 31.44
CA ILE A 513 -3.90 0.46 32.79
C ILE A 513 -5.17 0.26 33.62
N HIS A 514 -6.21 1.07 33.42
CA HIS A 514 -7.51 0.91 34.11
C HIS A 514 -8.32 -0.29 33.59
N LEU A 515 -7.89 -0.90 32.49
CA LEU A 515 -8.36 -2.22 32.05
C LEU A 515 -7.86 -3.38 32.92
N LYS A 516 -6.87 -3.17 33.79
CA LYS A 516 -6.34 -4.17 34.74
C LYS A 516 -7.45 -4.96 35.45
N PRO A 517 -8.38 -4.36 36.22
CA PRO A 517 -9.46 -5.12 36.86
C PRO A 517 -10.32 -5.93 35.88
N PHE A 518 -10.57 -5.45 34.66
CA PHE A 518 -11.39 -6.17 33.68
C PHE A 518 -10.64 -7.34 33.02
N ILE A 519 -9.32 -7.21 32.81
CA ILE A 519 -8.46 -8.31 32.33
C ILE A 519 -8.38 -9.43 33.38
N PHE A 520 -8.38 -9.08 34.66
CA PHE A 520 -8.23 -10.03 35.78
C PHE A 520 -9.55 -10.55 36.38
N VAL A 521 -10.70 -9.95 36.06
CA VAL A 521 -12.02 -10.33 36.63
C VAL A 521 -12.99 -10.94 35.59
N ALA A 522 -12.74 -10.84 34.27
CA ALA A 522 -13.69 -11.32 33.25
C ALA A 522 -14.04 -12.83 33.36
N PRO A 523 -15.29 -13.21 33.69
CA PRO A 523 -15.68 -14.62 33.83
C PRO A 523 -16.07 -15.32 32.52
N CYS A 524 -15.94 -14.70 31.33
CA CYS A 524 -16.72 -15.14 30.14
C CYS A 524 -15.98 -15.32 28.80
N TYR A 525 -14.64 -15.42 28.74
CA TYR A 525 -13.95 -15.82 27.48
C TYR A 525 -13.00 -17.00 27.73
N GLU A 526 -13.55 -18.20 27.67
CA GLU A 526 -13.04 -19.43 28.29
C GLU A 526 -11.79 -20.07 27.67
N SER A 527 -11.22 -19.56 26.58
CA SER A 527 -10.10 -20.23 25.88
C SER A 527 -8.78 -19.46 25.81
N CYS A 528 -8.78 -18.11 25.77
CA CYS A 528 -7.55 -17.32 25.68
C CYS A 528 -6.98 -16.88 27.04
N LEU A 529 -7.84 -16.64 28.04
CA LEU A 529 -7.43 -16.15 29.36
C LEU A 529 -6.74 -17.22 30.23
N LYS A 530 -7.00 -18.52 29.97
CA LYS A 530 -6.30 -19.61 30.67
C LYS A 530 -4.79 -19.54 30.47
N SER A 531 -4.31 -19.16 29.29
CA SER A 531 -2.88 -19.03 29.01
C SER A 531 -2.25 -17.83 29.75
N VAL A 532 -2.99 -16.72 29.89
CA VAL A 532 -2.52 -15.53 30.61
C VAL A 532 -2.51 -15.76 32.12
N LEU A 533 -3.52 -16.44 32.66
CA LEU A 533 -3.56 -16.91 34.06
C LEU A 533 -2.47 -17.95 34.35
N LEU A 534 -2.11 -18.80 33.37
CA LEU A 534 -1.01 -19.77 33.49
C LEU A 534 0.37 -19.09 33.50
N ILE A 535 0.55 -18.02 32.73
CA ILE A 535 1.76 -17.18 32.77
C ILE A 535 1.87 -16.50 34.14
N TRP A 536 0.76 -16.03 34.72
CA TRP A 536 0.75 -15.37 36.03
C TRP A 536 1.05 -16.33 37.20
N LYS A 537 0.54 -17.57 37.16
CA LYS A 537 0.85 -18.62 38.15
C LYS A 537 2.29 -19.15 38.13
N ASN A 538 3.08 -18.79 37.13
CA ASN A 538 4.49 -19.19 37.03
C ASN A 538 5.47 -18.01 37.28
N ILE A 539 4.96 -16.79 37.43
CA ILE A 539 5.76 -15.57 37.70
C ILE A 539 5.67 -15.15 39.18
N PHE A 540 4.65 -15.61 39.91
CA PHE A 540 4.51 -15.56 41.38
C PHE A 540 4.39 -16.99 41.91
#